data_AF-A0A2S6B1D0-F1
#
_entry.id   AF-A0A2S6B1D0-F1
#
_cell.length_a   1.000
_cell.length_b   1.000
_cell.length_c   1.000
_cell.angle_alpha   90.00
_cell.angle_beta   90.00
_cell.angle_gamma   90.00
#
_symmetry.space_group_name_H-M   'P 1'
#
loop_
_entity.id
_entity.type
_entity.pdbx_description
1 polymer ?
#
loop_
_entity_poly.entity_id
_entity_poly.type
_entity_poly.pdbx_seq_one_letter_code
_entity_poly.pdbx_strand_id
1 'polypeptide(L)'
;MVRLQKVESMAADPSTLYLMRMETSEDKPPHREWHGTHHAWIFRPHAFRWAGPQIVGINFVPLAKDMRAWFLQQGNLPILSTADYLEIDSYYNPYAYSGSALALAMARVVNAFHDFTTVESPELDETDTEIERIRLYNEIILYSARICEVAIKQLLYCTNIPESRYRRMALGALLESPCPSCKEKNGAKPHQVSLVGTLAHPFHLCLEFEHCAMDHMDLVNRLRNSQAAHSGIQALKIRSIKESKENLLVDGEKILSGFLHMLSHLQTLEERMLDDLGKKAEAIIRLKVNGLEPEDCNFKLVPGETFTFEHPAIDP
;
A
#
# COMPACT_ATOMS: atom_id res chain seq x y z
N MET A 1 10.28 -22.96 3.38
CA MET A 1 10.52 -21.59 3.90
C MET A 1 11.31 -20.86 2.82
N VAL A 2 10.72 -19.83 2.22
CA VAL A 2 11.00 -19.36 0.84
C VAL A 2 12.50 -19.20 0.53
N ARG A 3 12.95 -19.67 -0.65
CA ARG A 3 14.24 -19.33 -1.25
C ARG A 3 13.98 -18.31 -2.36
N LEU A 4 14.11 -17.02 -2.04
CA LEU A 4 14.27 -15.93 -3.03
C LEU A 4 15.70 -15.35 -2.95
N GLN A 5 16.70 -16.21 -2.70
CA GLN A 5 18.12 -15.83 -2.70
C GLN A 5 18.64 -15.29 -4.05
N LYS A 6 17.80 -15.27 -5.09
CA LYS A 6 18.14 -14.75 -6.42
C LYS A 6 17.63 -13.33 -6.70
N VAL A 7 16.82 -12.74 -5.82
CA VAL A 7 16.34 -11.35 -5.98
C VAL A 7 17.37 -10.34 -5.46
N GLU A 8 18.18 -10.73 -4.48
CA GLU A 8 19.22 -9.85 -3.92
C GLU A 8 20.38 -9.55 -4.90
N SER A 9 20.71 -10.47 -5.81
CA SER A 9 21.78 -10.23 -6.79
C SER A 9 21.41 -9.24 -7.90
N MET A 10 20.14 -8.80 -7.98
CA MET A 10 19.69 -7.77 -8.94
C MET A 10 19.35 -6.43 -8.28
N ALA A 11 19.12 -6.40 -6.96
CA ALA A 11 18.73 -5.20 -6.22
C ALA A 11 19.91 -4.49 -5.50
N ALA A 12 21.08 -5.12 -5.42
CA ALA A 12 22.24 -4.59 -4.69
C ALA A 12 23.12 -3.61 -5.50
N ASP A 13 22.83 -3.39 -6.78
CA ASP A 13 23.57 -2.45 -7.62
C ASP A 13 22.62 -1.40 -8.26
N PRO A 14 22.70 -0.11 -7.88
CA PRO A 14 21.94 0.97 -8.50
C PRO A 14 22.17 1.06 -10.03
N SER A 15 23.29 0.53 -10.52
CA SER A 15 23.63 0.46 -11.95
C SER A 15 22.90 -0.68 -12.68
N THR A 16 22.50 -1.74 -11.98
CA THR A 16 21.80 -2.89 -12.55
C THR A 16 20.29 -2.62 -12.70
N LEU A 17 19.69 -1.82 -11.81
CA LEU A 17 18.35 -1.24 -12.00
C LEU A 17 18.29 -0.30 -13.22
N TYR A 18 19.42 0.28 -13.60
CA TYR A 18 19.55 1.10 -14.81
C TYR A 18 19.66 0.26 -16.10
N LEU A 19 19.99 -1.04 -16.01
CA LEU A 19 20.15 -1.96 -17.14
C LEU A 19 18.90 -2.79 -17.46
N MET A 20 17.89 -2.81 -16.58
CA MET A 20 16.51 -3.17 -16.99
C MET A 20 15.83 -2.08 -17.83
N ARG A 21 16.54 -0.97 -18.07
CA ARG A 21 16.26 0.00 -19.12
C ARG A 21 17.04 -0.45 -20.35
N MET A 22 16.38 -1.18 -21.25
CA MET A 22 16.59 -1.24 -22.72
C MET A 22 16.12 -2.60 -23.26
N GLU A 23 14.81 -2.85 -23.19
CA GLU A 23 14.18 -3.42 -24.38
C GLU A 23 14.07 -2.28 -25.41
N THR A 24 14.36 -2.63 -26.64
CA THR A 24 14.71 -1.76 -27.76
C THR A 24 13.71 -0.64 -28.02
N SER A 25 14.27 0.52 -28.37
CA SER A 25 13.57 1.72 -28.81
C SER A 25 12.69 1.44 -30.03
N GLU A 26 11.39 1.39 -29.81
CA GLU A 26 10.31 1.93 -30.65
C GLU A 26 9.01 1.63 -29.88
N ASP A 27 8.20 2.64 -29.59
CA ASP A 27 6.99 2.60 -28.76
C ASP A 27 7.15 2.48 -27.22
N LYS A 28 8.03 3.31 -26.62
CA LYS A 28 7.73 3.73 -25.24
C LYS A 28 6.52 4.68 -25.27
N PRO A 29 5.39 4.35 -24.64
CA PRO A 29 4.33 5.34 -24.45
C PRO A 29 4.94 6.56 -23.74
N PRO A 30 4.50 7.78 -24.08
CA PRO A 30 5.06 8.99 -23.51
C PRO A 30 5.07 8.89 -21.98
N HIS A 31 6.18 9.30 -21.36
CA HIS A 31 6.31 9.33 -19.90
C HIS A 31 5.11 10.09 -19.34
N ARG A 32 4.24 9.39 -18.61
CA ARG A 32 3.04 9.99 -18.05
C ARG A 32 3.47 10.91 -16.92
N GLU A 33 3.07 12.17 -16.96
CA GLU A 33 3.21 13.05 -15.80
C GLU A 33 2.10 12.71 -14.81
N TRP A 34 2.48 12.12 -13.69
CA TRP A 34 1.58 11.78 -12.60
C TRP A 34 1.25 12.96 -11.67
N HIS A 35 1.81 14.14 -11.95
CA HIS A 35 1.65 15.37 -11.15
C HIS A 35 0.18 15.82 -11.08
N GLY A 36 -0.54 15.23 -10.13
CA GLY A 36 -1.86 15.68 -9.71
C GLY A 36 -1.75 16.87 -8.77
N THR A 37 -2.84 17.62 -8.62
CA THR A 37 -2.89 18.64 -7.56
C THR A 37 -2.91 17.94 -6.20
N HIS A 38 -1.99 18.34 -5.30
CA HIS A 38 -1.97 17.85 -3.91
C HIS A 38 -2.79 18.76 -3.01
N HIS A 39 -3.57 18.15 -2.12
CA HIS A 39 -4.35 18.90 -1.13
C HIS A 39 -3.64 18.94 0.21
N ALA A 40 -3.64 20.09 0.88
CA ALA A 40 -3.22 20.14 2.27
C ALA A 40 -4.16 19.27 3.13
N TRP A 41 -3.59 18.54 4.09
CA TRP A 41 -4.31 17.70 5.03
C TRP A 41 -3.67 17.77 6.41
N ILE A 42 -4.42 17.39 7.44
CA ILE A 42 -3.94 17.26 8.82
C ILE A 42 -4.32 15.88 9.36
N PHE A 43 -3.61 15.40 10.39
CA PHE A 43 -4.06 14.22 11.10
C PHE A 43 -5.37 14.53 11.83
N ARG A 44 -6.32 13.59 11.77
CA ARG A 44 -7.51 13.64 12.63
C ARG A 44 -7.22 12.98 13.96
N PRO A 45 -7.99 13.25 15.03
CA PRO A 45 -7.81 12.58 16.33
C PRO A 45 -7.83 11.06 16.24
N HIS A 46 -8.51 10.50 15.23
CA HIS A 46 -8.61 9.06 15.00
C HIS A 46 -7.32 8.43 14.45
N ALA A 47 -6.27 9.22 14.19
CA ALA A 47 -4.93 8.71 13.89
C ALA A 47 -4.29 8.02 15.11
N PHE A 48 -4.79 8.26 16.32
CA PHE A 48 -4.34 7.61 17.56
C PHE A 48 -5.38 6.63 18.08
N ARG A 49 -4.97 5.53 18.68
CA ARG A 49 -5.82 4.70 19.51
C ARG A 49 -5.96 5.36 20.89
N TRP A 50 -7.19 5.44 21.39
CA TRP A 50 -7.50 6.11 22.67
C TRP A 50 -8.10 5.11 23.65
N ALA A 51 -7.61 5.11 24.89
CA ALA A 51 -8.27 4.47 26.02
C ALA A 51 -8.70 5.56 27.00
N GLY A 52 -9.97 5.97 26.91
CA GLY A 52 -10.44 7.19 27.56
C GLY A 52 -9.64 8.42 27.08
N PRO A 53 -9.05 9.24 27.98
CA PRO A 53 -8.28 10.42 27.60
C PRO A 53 -6.84 10.11 27.16
N GLN A 54 -6.38 8.86 27.27
CA GLN A 54 -4.99 8.48 27.03
C GLN A 54 -4.78 7.97 25.60
N ILE A 55 -3.69 8.42 24.95
CA ILE A 55 -3.22 7.83 23.70
C ILE A 55 -2.49 6.53 24.05
N VAL A 56 -2.98 5.41 23.53
CA VAL A 56 -2.37 4.07 23.74
C VAL A 56 -1.59 3.58 22.52
N GLY A 57 -1.71 4.27 21.38
CA GLY A 57 -0.88 4.01 20.22
C GLY A 57 -1.34 4.75 18.98
N ILE A 58 -0.72 4.43 17.84
CA ILE A 58 -1.14 4.91 16.52
C ILE A 58 -2.20 3.94 15.97
N ASN A 59 -3.17 4.47 15.22
CA ASN A 59 -4.34 3.73 14.73
C ASN A 59 -4.16 3.22 13.29
N PHE A 60 -3.00 2.63 13.01
CA PHE A 60 -2.79 1.85 11.80
C PHE A 60 -1.67 0.83 12.00
N VAL A 61 -1.70 -0.23 11.20
CA VAL A 61 -0.68 -1.29 11.16
C VAL A 61 0.29 -0.98 10.01
N PRO A 62 1.61 -1.08 10.18
CA PRO A 62 2.56 -0.80 9.09
C PRO A 62 2.62 -1.98 8.09
N LEU A 63 1.53 -2.15 7.34
CA LEU A 63 1.28 -3.29 6.46
C LEU A 63 2.35 -3.43 5.38
N ALA A 64 2.77 -2.32 4.77
CA ALA A 64 3.76 -2.36 3.71
C ALA A 64 5.15 -2.72 4.25
N LYS A 65 5.52 -2.13 5.39
CA LYS A 65 6.75 -2.47 6.12
C LYS A 65 6.79 -3.96 6.49
N ASP A 66 5.75 -4.46 7.13
CA ASP A 66 5.70 -5.83 7.62
C ASP A 66 5.67 -6.84 6.46
N MET A 67 4.89 -6.55 5.40
CA MET A 67 4.86 -7.40 4.21
C MET A 67 6.21 -7.44 3.50
N ARG A 68 6.88 -6.29 3.36
CA ARG A 68 8.20 -6.22 2.76
C ARG A 68 9.22 -6.99 3.59
N ALA A 69 9.22 -6.80 4.91
CA ALA A 69 10.09 -7.55 5.82
C ALA A 69 9.84 -9.05 5.71
N TRP A 70 8.58 -9.49 5.58
CA TRP A 70 8.25 -10.90 5.38
C TRP A 70 8.79 -11.46 4.05
N PHE A 71 8.63 -10.73 2.93
CA PHE A 71 9.21 -11.12 1.63
C PHE A 71 10.73 -11.27 1.71
N LEU A 72 11.38 -10.37 2.44
CA LEU A 72 12.83 -10.36 2.66
C LEU A 72 13.28 -11.32 3.77
N GLN A 73 12.35 -12.04 4.42
CA GLN A 73 12.63 -12.96 5.53
C GLN A 73 13.28 -12.29 6.75
N GLN A 74 12.94 -11.03 6.97
CA GLN A 74 13.44 -10.17 8.04
C GLN A 74 12.38 -9.88 9.11
N GLY A 75 11.16 -10.39 8.96
CA GLY A 75 10.06 -10.11 9.87
C GLY A 75 8.89 -11.07 9.76
N ASN A 76 7.90 -10.86 10.63
CA ASN A 76 6.65 -11.61 10.67
C ASN A 76 5.49 -10.72 10.26
N LEU A 77 4.43 -11.33 9.72
CA LEU A 77 3.21 -10.61 9.41
C LEU A 77 2.34 -10.43 10.66
N PRO A 78 1.65 -9.27 10.79
CA PRO A 78 0.72 -9.05 11.88
C PRO A 78 -0.47 -10.00 11.75
N ILE A 79 -0.85 -10.64 12.86
CA ILE A 79 -2.05 -11.46 12.96
C ILE A 79 -3.05 -10.67 13.79
N LEU A 80 -4.08 -10.15 13.13
CA LEU A 80 -5.20 -9.49 13.79
C LEU A 80 -6.47 -10.31 13.57
N SER A 81 -7.11 -10.69 14.66
CA SER A 81 -8.35 -11.45 14.67
C SER A 81 -9.55 -10.56 15.00
N THR A 82 -10.75 -11.00 14.64
CA THR A 82 -11.98 -10.31 15.06
C THR A 82 -12.22 -10.39 16.57
N ALA A 83 -11.54 -11.29 17.29
CA ALA A 83 -11.61 -11.33 18.75
C ALA A 83 -10.88 -10.12 19.36
N ASP A 84 -9.78 -9.69 18.74
CA ASP A 84 -8.98 -8.54 19.18
C ASP A 84 -9.80 -7.24 19.08
N TYR A 85 -10.84 -7.19 18.24
CA TYR A 85 -11.72 -6.02 18.09
C TYR A 85 -12.45 -5.63 19.38
N LEU A 86 -12.62 -6.57 20.31
CA LEU A 86 -13.31 -6.34 21.57
C LEU A 86 -12.39 -5.77 22.67
N GLU A 87 -11.09 -5.64 22.41
CA GLU A 87 -10.14 -5.07 23.37
C GLU A 87 -10.25 -3.53 23.41
N ILE A 88 -10.11 -2.96 24.61
CA ILE A 88 -10.34 -1.53 24.90
C ILE A 88 -9.36 -0.62 24.12
N ASP A 89 -8.20 -1.14 23.74
CA ASP A 89 -7.14 -0.44 23.03
C ASP A 89 -7.01 -0.88 21.56
N SER A 90 -8.00 -1.59 21.01
CA SER A 90 -7.88 -2.16 19.68
C SER A 90 -7.89 -1.14 18.54
N TYR A 91 -7.54 -1.60 17.32
CA TYR A 91 -7.63 -0.77 16.13
C TYR A 91 -9.09 -0.52 15.77
N TYR A 92 -9.49 0.73 15.68
CA TYR A 92 -10.80 1.11 15.13
C TYR A 92 -10.67 1.73 13.73
N ASN A 93 -9.47 1.68 13.15
CA ASN A 93 -9.26 1.88 11.73
C ASN A 93 -9.88 0.71 10.95
N PRO A 94 -10.90 0.95 10.09
CA PRO A 94 -11.66 -0.12 9.46
C PRO A 94 -10.82 -0.95 8.48
N TYR A 95 -9.63 -0.47 8.11
CA TYR A 95 -8.74 -1.11 7.16
C TYR A 95 -7.71 -2.05 7.83
N ALA A 96 -7.45 -1.91 9.13
CA ALA A 96 -6.37 -2.63 9.83
C ALA A 96 -6.51 -4.16 9.77
N TYR A 97 -7.66 -4.71 10.20
CA TYR A 97 -7.91 -6.16 10.19
C TYR A 97 -7.95 -6.73 8.78
N SER A 98 -8.65 -6.04 7.86
CA SER A 98 -8.70 -6.47 6.47
C SER A 98 -7.31 -6.45 5.83
N GLY A 99 -6.46 -5.50 6.21
CA GLY A 99 -5.09 -5.39 5.75
C GLY A 99 -4.22 -6.54 6.25
N SER A 100 -4.28 -6.85 7.55
CA SER A 100 -3.60 -8.01 8.14
C SER A 100 -4.04 -9.32 7.47
N ALA A 101 -5.35 -9.53 7.30
CA ALA A 101 -5.88 -10.71 6.62
C ALA A 101 -5.39 -10.82 5.16
N LEU A 102 -5.35 -9.70 4.42
CA LEU A 102 -4.83 -9.67 3.05
C LEU A 102 -3.33 -9.98 2.98
N ALA A 103 -2.53 -9.47 3.92
CA ALA A 103 -1.10 -9.78 3.99
C ALA A 103 -0.88 -11.28 4.24
N LEU A 104 -1.61 -11.88 5.18
CA LEU A 104 -1.56 -13.32 5.46
C LEU A 104 -2.02 -14.17 4.26
N ALA A 105 -3.06 -13.73 3.55
CA ALA A 105 -3.51 -14.40 2.33
C ALA A 105 -2.44 -14.35 1.24
N MET A 106 -1.82 -13.18 1.00
CA MET A 106 -0.73 -13.04 0.04
C MET A 106 0.47 -13.92 0.39
N ALA A 107 0.85 -14.00 1.67
CA ALA A 107 1.92 -14.89 2.10
C ALA A 107 1.65 -16.36 1.76
N ARG A 108 0.41 -16.83 1.94
CA ARG A 108 0.00 -18.17 1.53
C ARG A 108 0.09 -18.38 0.01
N VAL A 109 -0.33 -17.38 -0.76
CA VAL A 109 -0.26 -17.43 -2.24
C VAL A 109 1.19 -17.48 -2.71
N VAL A 110 2.08 -16.68 -2.13
CA VAL A 110 3.51 -16.67 -2.47
C VAL A 110 4.16 -18.02 -2.14
N ASN A 111 3.82 -18.62 -1.01
CA ASN A 111 4.30 -19.96 -0.66
C ASN A 111 3.77 -21.01 -1.66
N ALA A 112 2.48 -20.98 -2.00
CA ALA A 112 1.90 -21.90 -2.97
C ALA A 112 2.50 -21.74 -4.37
N PHE A 113 2.75 -20.50 -4.79
CA PHE A 113 3.47 -20.18 -6.03
C PHE A 113 4.87 -20.79 -6.05
N HIS A 114 5.64 -20.58 -4.99
CA HIS A 114 6.98 -21.14 -4.87
C HIS A 114 6.94 -22.67 -4.93
N ASP A 115 6.05 -23.29 -4.16
CA ASP A 115 5.96 -24.75 -4.09
C ASP A 115 5.54 -25.35 -5.44
N PHE A 116 4.54 -24.77 -6.09
CA PHE A 116 4.08 -25.20 -7.41
C PHE A 116 5.18 -25.13 -8.48
N THR A 117 5.99 -24.07 -8.47
CA THR A 117 7.03 -23.83 -9.48
C THR A 117 8.34 -24.59 -9.23
N THR A 118 8.60 -25.02 -7.99
CA THR A 118 9.90 -25.62 -7.60
C THR A 118 9.82 -27.09 -7.21
N VAL A 119 8.65 -27.58 -6.79
CA VAL A 119 8.46 -28.97 -6.36
C VAL A 119 7.86 -29.77 -7.53
N GLU A 120 8.37 -30.97 -7.75
CA GLU A 120 7.75 -31.90 -8.70
C GLU A 120 6.36 -32.31 -8.21
N SER A 121 5.38 -32.28 -9.11
CA SER A 121 3.97 -32.57 -8.79
C SER A 121 3.51 -33.72 -9.69
N PRO A 122 3.92 -34.98 -9.39
CA PRO A 122 3.65 -36.12 -10.26
C PRO A 122 2.16 -36.46 -10.36
N GLU A 123 1.35 -35.91 -9.45
CA GLU A 123 -0.09 -36.11 -9.34
C GLU A 123 -0.90 -35.24 -10.33
N LEU A 124 -0.33 -34.16 -10.86
CA LEU A 124 -1.05 -33.19 -11.71
C LEU A 124 -0.91 -33.55 -13.19
N ASP A 125 -2.02 -33.56 -13.91
CA ASP A 125 -1.99 -33.58 -15.38
C ASP A 125 -1.77 -32.17 -15.97
N GLU A 126 -1.69 -32.09 -17.29
CA GLU A 126 -1.45 -30.83 -18.01
C GLU A 126 -2.59 -29.82 -17.87
N THR A 127 -3.82 -30.31 -17.71
CA THR A 127 -5.02 -29.48 -17.55
C THR A 127 -5.05 -28.87 -16.15
N ASP A 128 -4.89 -29.71 -15.12
CA ASP A 128 -4.87 -29.27 -13.73
C ASP A 128 -3.68 -28.34 -13.46
N THR A 129 -2.53 -28.61 -14.07
CA THR A 129 -1.36 -27.72 -14.00
C THR A 129 -1.68 -26.34 -14.58
N GLU A 130 -2.35 -26.26 -15.72
CA GLU A 130 -2.69 -24.98 -16.33
C GLU A 130 -3.78 -24.22 -15.54
N ILE A 131 -4.75 -24.92 -14.95
CA ILE A 131 -5.75 -24.32 -14.05
C ILE A 131 -5.06 -23.71 -12.83
N GLU A 132 -4.14 -24.45 -12.21
CA GLU A 132 -3.40 -24.00 -11.04
C GLU A 132 -2.48 -22.82 -11.38
N ARG A 133 -1.84 -22.85 -12.55
CA ARG A 133 -1.06 -21.74 -13.10
C ARG A 133 -1.88 -20.45 -13.15
N ILE A 134 -3.08 -20.53 -13.73
CA ILE A 134 -4.01 -19.41 -13.88
C ILE A 134 -4.47 -18.90 -12.50
N ARG A 135 -4.84 -19.81 -11.58
CA ARG A 135 -5.29 -19.49 -10.23
C ARG A 135 -4.22 -18.67 -9.48
N LEU A 136 -3.01 -19.20 -9.39
CA LEU A 136 -1.91 -18.57 -8.66
C LEU A 136 -1.51 -17.23 -9.27
N TYR A 137 -1.46 -17.14 -10.60
CA TYR A 137 -1.18 -15.88 -11.31
C TYR A 137 -2.19 -14.79 -10.95
N ASN A 138 -3.49 -15.11 -10.98
CA ASN A 138 -4.55 -14.18 -10.62
C ASN A 138 -4.52 -13.77 -9.17
N GLU A 139 -4.30 -14.72 -8.27
CA GLU A 139 -4.23 -14.46 -6.84
C GLU A 139 -3.06 -13.52 -6.51
N ILE A 140 -1.88 -13.72 -7.12
CA ILE A 140 -0.73 -12.81 -6.97
C ILE A 140 -1.12 -11.38 -7.36
N ILE A 141 -1.66 -11.19 -8.56
CA ILE A 141 -2.06 -9.86 -9.06
C ILE A 141 -3.11 -9.22 -8.16
N LEU A 142 -4.15 -9.99 -7.81
CA LEU A 142 -5.28 -9.50 -7.03
C LEU A 142 -4.84 -9.06 -5.65
N TYR A 143 -4.08 -9.90 -4.93
CA TYR A 143 -3.64 -9.58 -3.58
C TYR A 143 -2.59 -8.47 -3.56
N SER A 144 -1.68 -8.41 -4.55
CA SER A 144 -0.77 -7.26 -4.71
C SER A 144 -1.55 -5.94 -4.82
N ALA A 145 -2.57 -5.88 -5.67
CA ALA A 145 -3.39 -4.67 -5.82
C ALA A 145 -4.15 -4.32 -4.54
N ARG A 146 -4.75 -5.33 -3.89
CA ARG A 146 -5.57 -5.13 -2.69
C ARG A 146 -4.76 -4.72 -1.47
N ILE A 147 -3.52 -5.22 -1.32
CA ILE A 147 -2.62 -4.80 -0.24
C ILE A 147 -2.24 -3.32 -0.40
N CYS A 148 -1.91 -2.88 -1.60
CA CYS A 148 -1.60 -1.45 -1.82
C CYS A 148 -2.82 -0.57 -1.59
N GLU A 149 -3.99 -1.01 -2.06
CA GLU A 149 -5.23 -0.29 -1.82
C GLU A 149 -5.53 -0.13 -0.32
N VAL A 150 -5.47 -1.22 0.45
CA VAL A 150 -5.79 -1.19 1.89
C VAL A 150 -4.74 -0.42 2.68
N ALA A 151 -3.45 -0.53 2.33
CA ALA A 151 -2.38 0.25 2.95
C ALA A 151 -2.63 1.76 2.77
N ILE A 152 -2.90 2.21 1.54
CA ILE A 152 -3.19 3.62 1.26
C ILE A 152 -4.47 4.08 1.99
N LYS A 153 -5.55 3.30 1.94
CA LYS A 153 -6.82 3.67 2.61
C LYS A 153 -6.68 3.76 4.13
N GLN A 154 -5.88 2.87 4.72
CA GLN A 154 -5.59 2.88 6.14
C GLN A 154 -4.88 4.18 6.55
N LEU A 155 -3.91 4.65 5.75
CA LEU A 155 -3.22 5.93 5.97
C LEU A 155 -4.15 7.12 5.76
N LEU A 156 -4.98 7.11 4.70
CA LEU A 156 -5.99 8.15 4.46
C LEU A 156 -6.96 8.27 5.65
N TYR A 157 -7.32 7.17 6.29
CA TYR A 157 -8.19 7.17 7.48
C TYR A 157 -7.60 7.93 8.67
N CYS A 158 -6.28 8.06 8.76
CA CYS A 158 -5.60 8.86 9.79
C CYS A 158 -5.64 10.37 9.49
N THR A 159 -6.13 10.79 8.32
CA THR A 159 -6.19 12.20 7.90
C THR A 159 -7.58 12.81 8.03
N ASN A 160 -7.69 14.12 7.86
CA ASN A 160 -8.96 14.83 7.74
C ASN A 160 -9.62 14.72 6.35
N ILE A 161 -9.05 13.95 5.42
CA ILE A 161 -9.67 13.70 4.11
C ILE A 161 -10.95 12.88 4.33
N PRO A 162 -12.12 13.33 3.82
CA PRO A 162 -13.38 12.63 4.07
C PRO A 162 -13.38 11.20 3.52
N GLU A 163 -13.83 10.23 4.32
CA GLU A 163 -13.88 8.82 3.92
C GLU A 163 -14.72 8.59 2.67
N SER A 164 -15.76 9.41 2.47
CA SER A 164 -16.59 9.38 1.26
C SER A 164 -15.80 9.56 -0.05
N ARG A 165 -14.62 10.20 0.01
CA ARG A 165 -13.75 10.40 -1.15
C ARG A 165 -12.97 9.16 -1.56
N TYR A 166 -12.66 8.25 -0.64
CA TYR A 166 -11.76 7.13 -0.93
C TYR A 166 -12.29 5.74 -0.56
N ARG A 167 -13.31 5.63 0.30
CA ARG A 167 -13.82 4.34 0.79
C ARG A 167 -14.07 3.31 -0.32
N ARG A 168 -14.70 3.77 -1.40
CA ARG A 168 -15.08 2.94 -2.57
C ARG A 168 -14.10 2.99 -3.73
N MET A 169 -12.99 3.74 -3.60
CA MET A 169 -11.99 3.82 -4.66
C MET A 169 -11.18 2.52 -4.70
N ALA A 170 -11.02 1.95 -5.89
CA ALA A 170 -10.01 0.91 -6.11
C ALA A 170 -8.62 1.56 -6.26
N LEU A 171 -7.54 0.75 -6.17
CA LEU A 171 -6.16 1.23 -6.33
C LEU A 171 -5.98 2.28 -7.45
N GLY A 172 -6.42 2.01 -8.68
CA GLY A 172 -6.28 2.96 -9.78
C GLY A 172 -6.87 4.35 -9.52
N ALA A 173 -8.02 4.43 -8.84
CA ALA A 173 -8.66 5.71 -8.52
C ALA A 173 -7.98 6.43 -7.33
N LEU A 174 -7.23 5.71 -6.49
CA LEU A 174 -6.39 6.30 -5.44
C LEU A 174 -5.12 6.94 -6.04
N LEU A 175 -4.59 6.36 -7.13
CA LEU A 175 -3.45 6.90 -7.88
C LEU A 175 -3.83 8.16 -8.62
N GLU A 176 -4.97 8.12 -9.32
CA GLU A 176 -5.42 9.23 -10.15
C GLU A 176 -6.95 9.21 -10.27
N SER A 177 -7.57 10.31 -9.89
CA SER A 177 -9.00 10.53 -10.11
C SER A 177 -9.31 11.98 -10.46
N PRO A 178 -10.34 12.24 -11.27
CA PRO A 178 -10.72 13.61 -11.61
C PRO A 178 -11.22 14.32 -10.36
N CYS A 179 -10.74 15.55 -10.15
CA CYS A 179 -11.17 16.38 -9.03
C CYS A 179 -12.70 16.53 -9.01
N PRO A 180 -13.39 16.12 -7.91
CA PRO A 180 -14.84 16.16 -7.84
C PRO A 180 -15.41 17.56 -8.10
N SER A 181 -14.83 18.59 -7.48
CA SER A 181 -15.28 19.97 -7.60
C SER A 181 -15.13 20.55 -9.01
N CYS A 182 -14.15 20.07 -9.77
CA CYS A 182 -13.97 20.47 -11.17
C CYS A 182 -14.84 19.65 -12.12
N LYS A 183 -15.10 18.37 -11.79
CA LYS A 183 -15.96 17.49 -12.58
C LYS A 183 -17.40 18.01 -12.63
N GLU A 184 -17.87 18.63 -11.55
CA GLU A 184 -19.21 19.22 -11.45
C GLU A 184 -19.36 20.56 -12.21
N LYS A 185 -18.26 21.18 -12.65
CA LYS A 185 -18.29 22.41 -13.44
C LYS A 185 -18.46 22.06 -14.93
N ASN A 186 -19.64 22.34 -15.48
CA ASN A 186 -19.96 22.13 -16.90
C ASN A 186 -18.92 22.79 -17.82
N GLY A 187 -18.28 21.97 -18.68
CA GLY A 187 -17.44 22.43 -19.79
C GLY A 187 -15.93 22.45 -19.55
N ALA A 188 -15.44 22.23 -18.32
CA ALA A 188 -14.01 22.17 -18.02
C ALA A 188 -13.51 20.72 -17.88
N LYS A 189 -12.34 20.41 -18.45
CA LYS A 189 -11.65 19.14 -18.13
C LYS A 189 -11.24 19.20 -16.65
N PRO A 190 -11.69 18.28 -15.79
CA PRO A 190 -11.24 18.26 -14.40
C PRO A 190 -9.75 17.95 -14.36
N HIS A 191 -9.01 18.65 -13.49
CA HIS A 191 -7.64 18.26 -13.19
C HIS A 191 -7.65 16.93 -12.43
N GLN A 192 -6.52 16.23 -12.49
CA GLN A 192 -6.33 14.96 -11.81
C GLN A 192 -5.79 15.18 -10.40
N VAL A 193 -6.24 14.36 -9.47
CA VAL A 193 -5.82 14.35 -8.07
C VAL A 193 -5.30 12.96 -7.74
N SER A 194 -4.11 12.92 -7.14
CA SER A 194 -3.55 11.70 -6.56
C SER A 194 -3.73 11.73 -5.06
N LEU A 195 -4.47 10.77 -4.49
CA LEU A 195 -4.62 10.67 -3.03
C LEU A 195 -3.35 10.13 -2.38
N VAL A 196 -2.64 9.23 -3.06
CA VAL A 196 -1.33 8.77 -2.58
C VAL A 196 -0.27 9.87 -2.69
N GLY A 197 -0.26 10.64 -3.79
CA GLY A 197 0.61 11.82 -3.93
C GLY A 197 0.31 12.88 -2.87
N THR A 198 -0.98 13.11 -2.59
CA THR A 198 -1.43 13.97 -1.49
C THR A 198 -0.91 13.52 -0.13
N LEU A 199 -0.98 12.22 0.19
CA LEU A 199 -0.40 11.67 1.42
C LEU A 199 1.12 11.83 1.50
N ALA A 200 1.82 11.59 0.38
CA ALA A 200 3.27 11.63 0.30
C ALA A 200 3.86 13.06 0.37
N HIS A 201 3.08 14.07 -0.04
CA HIS A 201 3.58 15.44 -0.24
C HIS A 201 4.20 16.08 1.02
N PRO A 202 3.56 16.06 2.21
CA PRO A 202 4.14 16.67 3.42
C PRO A 202 5.46 16.05 3.89
N PHE A 203 5.76 14.83 3.42
CA PHE A 203 7.00 14.12 3.74
C PHE A 203 8.03 14.19 2.61
N HIS A 204 7.78 15.03 1.59
CA HIS A 204 8.62 15.19 0.40
C HIS A 204 8.81 13.89 -0.42
N LEU A 205 7.87 12.95 -0.31
CA LEU A 205 7.91 11.67 -1.04
C LEU A 205 7.14 11.72 -2.37
N CYS A 206 6.44 12.82 -2.67
CA CYS A 206 5.58 12.90 -3.86
C CYS A 206 6.31 12.61 -5.18
N LEU A 207 7.52 13.16 -5.39
CA LEU A 207 8.31 12.90 -6.60
C LEU A 207 8.74 11.44 -6.72
N GLU A 208 9.08 10.80 -5.61
CA GLU A 208 9.48 9.39 -5.59
C GLU A 208 8.28 8.49 -5.95
N PHE A 209 7.10 8.83 -5.44
CA PHE A 209 5.87 8.15 -5.83
C PHE A 209 5.53 8.38 -7.31
N GLU A 210 5.61 9.61 -7.79
CA GLU A 210 5.28 9.99 -9.17
C GLU A 210 6.23 9.38 -10.20
N HIS A 211 7.54 9.41 -9.95
CA HIS A 211 8.53 8.91 -10.91
C HIS A 211 8.73 7.38 -10.87
N CYS A 212 8.15 6.69 -9.89
CA CYS A 212 8.45 5.28 -9.69
C CYS A 212 7.25 4.48 -9.15
N ALA A 213 6.77 4.78 -7.95
CA ALA A 213 5.75 3.94 -7.31
C ALA A 213 4.44 3.88 -8.11
N MET A 214 4.03 4.99 -8.74
CA MET A 214 2.79 5.06 -9.51
C MET A 214 2.83 4.21 -10.77
N ASP A 215 3.97 4.09 -11.46
CA ASP A 215 4.10 3.22 -12.63
C ASP A 215 3.93 1.73 -12.24
N HIS A 216 4.49 1.33 -11.09
CA HIS A 216 4.33 -0.01 -10.56
C HIS A 216 2.90 -0.29 -10.08
N MET A 217 2.28 0.66 -9.36
CA MET A 217 0.88 0.56 -8.92
C MET A 217 -0.08 0.52 -10.11
N ASP A 218 0.17 1.32 -11.15
CA ASP A 218 -0.62 1.33 -12.38
C ASP A 218 -0.46 0.03 -13.15
N LEU A 219 0.75 -0.52 -13.26
CA LEU A 219 0.97 -1.83 -13.86
C LEU A 219 0.15 -2.91 -13.14
N VAL A 220 0.22 -2.99 -11.82
CA VAL A 220 -0.55 -3.97 -11.04
C VAL A 220 -2.05 -3.75 -11.19
N ASN A 221 -2.51 -2.49 -11.20
CA ASN A 221 -3.91 -2.16 -11.41
C ASN A 221 -4.40 -2.50 -12.83
N ARG A 222 -3.57 -2.25 -13.86
CA ARG A 222 -3.84 -2.64 -15.25
C ARG A 222 -3.91 -4.15 -15.35
N LEU A 223 -2.92 -4.89 -14.87
CA LEU A 223 -2.93 -6.36 -14.87
C LEU A 223 -4.16 -6.91 -14.11
N ARG A 224 -4.53 -6.32 -12.98
CA ARG A 224 -5.75 -6.71 -12.26
C ARG A 224 -6.98 -6.55 -13.15
N ASN A 225 -7.17 -5.37 -13.73
CA ASN A 225 -8.35 -5.09 -14.54
C ASN A 225 -8.33 -5.95 -15.82
N SER A 226 -7.22 -5.88 -16.57
CA SER A 226 -7.04 -6.46 -17.88
C SER A 226 -6.60 -7.92 -17.90
N GLN A 227 -6.42 -8.62 -16.79
CA GLN A 227 -6.03 -10.03 -16.80
C GLN A 227 -6.68 -10.88 -15.71
N ALA A 228 -6.97 -10.30 -14.54
CA ALA A 228 -7.57 -11.04 -13.42
C ALA A 228 -9.08 -10.78 -13.24
N ALA A 229 -9.59 -9.60 -13.62
CA ALA A 229 -10.97 -9.19 -13.32
C ALA A 229 -11.94 -9.23 -14.52
N HIS A 230 -11.44 -9.35 -15.75
CA HIS A 230 -12.27 -9.42 -16.95
C HIS A 230 -12.46 -10.86 -17.44
N SER A 231 -13.72 -11.22 -17.66
CA SER A 231 -14.16 -12.59 -17.99
C SER A 231 -13.65 -13.16 -19.31
N GLY A 232 -13.10 -12.32 -20.21
CA GLY A 232 -12.71 -12.72 -21.56
C GLY A 232 -11.22 -12.95 -21.77
N ILE A 233 -10.39 -12.82 -20.74
CA ILE A 233 -8.93 -12.69 -20.95
C ILE A 233 -8.17 -13.99 -20.72
N GLN A 234 -8.69 -14.89 -19.90
CA GLN A 234 -8.03 -16.16 -19.64
C GLN A 234 -8.74 -17.29 -20.38
N ALA A 235 -8.19 -17.61 -21.54
CA ALA A 235 -8.49 -18.87 -22.23
C ALA A 235 -7.56 -19.96 -21.70
N LEU A 236 -8.13 -21.14 -21.43
CA LEU A 236 -7.34 -22.31 -21.06
C LEU A 236 -6.53 -22.76 -22.27
N LYS A 237 -5.20 -22.59 -22.21
CA LYS A 237 -4.27 -23.11 -23.21
C LYS A 237 -3.49 -24.25 -22.58
N ILE A 238 -3.86 -25.48 -22.93
CA ILE A 238 -3.17 -26.68 -22.45
C ILE A 238 -1.73 -26.67 -22.97
N ARG A 239 -0.79 -26.71 -22.05
CA ARG A 239 0.66 -26.73 -22.29
C ARG A 239 1.25 -27.93 -21.58
N SER A 240 2.52 -28.24 -21.86
CA SER A 240 3.24 -29.20 -21.01
C SER A 240 3.33 -28.69 -19.58
N ILE A 241 3.37 -29.60 -18.61
CA ILE A 241 3.49 -29.27 -17.18
C ILE A 241 4.70 -28.34 -16.94
N LYS A 242 5.83 -28.65 -17.57
CA LYS A 242 7.06 -27.87 -17.48
C LYS A 242 6.86 -26.44 -17.99
N GLU A 243 6.26 -26.27 -19.17
CA GLU A 243 6.04 -24.96 -19.77
C GLU A 243 5.09 -24.09 -18.91
N SER A 244 4.03 -24.66 -18.35
CA SER A 244 3.13 -23.92 -17.45
C SER A 244 3.81 -23.47 -16.16
N LYS A 245 4.64 -24.32 -15.54
CA LYS A 245 5.43 -23.96 -14.36
C LYS A 245 6.49 -22.89 -14.66
N GLU A 246 7.23 -23.03 -15.77
CA GLU A 246 8.23 -22.05 -16.21
C GLU A 246 7.58 -20.69 -16.53
N ASN A 247 6.44 -20.69 -17.21
CA ASN A 247 5.71 -19.47 -17.51
C ASN A 247 5.25 -18.75 -16.23
N LEU A 248 4.64 -19.48 -15.29
CA LEU A 248 4.24 -18.89 -14.01
C LEU A 248 5.43 -18.36 -13.23
N LEU A 249 6.56 -19.09 -13.20
CA LEU A 249 7.75 -18.65 -12.50
C LEU A 249 8.22 -17.28 -13.02
N VAL A 250 8.38 -17.14 -14.34
CA VAL A 250 8.84 -15.88 -14.96
C VAL A 250 7.85 -14.74 -14.70
N ASP A 251 6.56 -14.96 -14.98
CA ASP A 251 5.56 -13.91 -14.88
C ASP A 251 5.29 -13.53 -13.41
N GLY A 252 5.27 -14.53 -12.52
CA GLY A 252 5.10 -14.37 -11.08
C GLY A 252 6.28 -13.62 -10.45
N GLU A 253 7.53 -13.98 -10.76
CA GLU A 253 8.71 -13.26 -10.27
C GLU A 253 8.70 -11.80 -10.70
N LYS A 254 8.32 -11.50 -11.95
CA LYS A 254 8.21 -10.13 -12.44
C LYS A 254 7.20 -9.31 -11.64
N ILE A 255 6.01 -9.86 -11.38
CA ILE A 255 4.97 -9.18 -10.61
C ILE A 255 5.37 -9.02 -9.15
N LEU A 256 5.88 -10.07 -8.52
CA LEU A 256 6.28 -10.06 -7.11
C LEU A 256 7.47 -9.12 -6.86
N SER A 257 8.42 -9.04 -7.80
CA SER A 257 9.52 -8.07 -7.74
C SER A 257 9.01 -6.63 -7.82
N GLY A 258 8.11 -6.34 -8.78
CA GLY A 258 7.45 -5.04 -8.87
C GLY A 258 6.62 -4.71 -7.61
N PHE A 259 5.94 -5.71 -7.05
CA PHE A 259 5.20 -5.58 -5.79
C PHE A 259 6.12 -5.26 -4.62
N LEU A 260 7.23 -5.98 -4.48
CA LEU A 260 8.22 -5.76 -3.43
C LEU A 260 8.83 -4.35 -3.50
N HIS A 261 9.12 -3.87 -4.71
CA HIS A 261 9.59 -2.51 -4.92
C HIS A 261 8.53 -1.48 -4.56
N MET A 262 7.27 -1.70 -4.95
CA MET A 262 6.17 -0.83 -4.53
C MET A 262 5.96 -0.81 -3.00
N LEU A 263 6.17 -1.94 -2.33
CA LEU A 263 6.12 -2.00 -0.86
C LEU A 263 7.21 -1.14 -0.20
N SER A 264 8.38 -0.92 -0.84
CA SER A 264 9.40 -0.03 -0.24
C SER A 264 8.93 1.42 -0.18
N HIS A 265 8.26 1.91 -1.24
CA HIS A 265 7.67 3.25 -1.27
C HIS A 265 6.61 3.44 -0.19
N LEU A 266 5.69 2.49 -0.09
CA LEU A 266 4.64 2.51 0.94
C LEU A 266 5.21 2.35 2.35
N GLN A 267 6.24 1.51 2.54
CA GLN A 267 6.96 1.38 3.81
C GLN A 267 7.52 2.74 4.23
N THR A 268 8.21 3.45 3.33
CA THR A 268 8.78 4.77 3.67
C THR A 268 7.69 5.76 4.07
N LEU A 269 6.54 5.77 3.38
CA LEU A 269 5.42 6.61 3.77
C LEU A 269 4.83 6.22 5.15
N GLU A 270 4.64 4.93 5.40
CA GLU A 270 4.19 4.40 6.70
C GLU A 270 5.15 4.83 7.82
N GLU A 271 6.46 4.67 7.63
CA GLU A 271 7.49 5.05 8.60
C GLU A 271 7.49 6.55 8.89
N ARG A 272 7.39 7.40 7.86
CA ARG A 272 7.29 8.86 8.06
C ARG A 272 6.05 9.26 8.85
N MET A 273 4.91 8.64 8.56
CA MET A 273 3.68 8.90 9.31
C MET A 273 3.75 8.37 10.74
N LEU A 274 4.35 7.19 10.97
CA LEU A 274 4.57 6.64 12.30
C LEU A 274 5.46 7.55 13.15
N ASP A 275 6.61 7.96 12.62
CA ASP A 275 7.56 8.82 13.32
C ASP A 275 6.94 10.17 13.69
N ASP A 276 6.20 10.77 12.76
CA ASP A 276 5.54 12.06 12.99
C ASP A 276 4.45 11.93 14.05
N LEU A 277 3.53 10.98 13.90
CA LEU A 277 2.48 10.73 14.90
C LEU A 277 3.05 10.37 16.26
N GLY A 278 4.15 9.61 16.33
CA GLY A 278 4.85 9.29 17.57
C GLY A 278 5.32 10.54 18.31
N LYS A 279 6.01 11.45 17.62
CA LYS A 279 6.46 12.74 18.20
C LYS A 279 5.28 13.59 18.66
N LYS A 280 4.20 13.64 17.86
CA LYS A 280 2.99 14.39 18.24
C LYS A 280 2.30 13.78 19.46
N ALA A 281 2.20 12.45 19.54
CA ALA A 281 1.64 11.75 20.70
C ALA A 281 2.43 12.06 21.98
N GLU A 282 3.76 11.98 21.93
CA GLU A 282 4.62 12.29 23.07
C GLU A 282 4.40 13.73 23.57
N ALA A 283 4.31 14.69 22.65
CA ALA A 283 4.07 16.08 23.01
C ALA A 283 2.69 16.30 23.63
N ILE A 284 1.64 15.69 23.06
CA ILE A 284 0.27 15.75 23.61
C ILE A 284 0.23 15.13 25.01
N ILE A 285 0.85 13.96 25.19
CA ILE A 285 0.90 13.28 26.49
C ILE A 285 1.58 14.17 27.53
N ARG A 286 2.70 14.83 27.19
CA ARG A 286 3.39 15.77 28.10
C ARG A 286 2.51 16.96 28.48
N LEU A 287 1.79 17.55 27.53
CA LEU A 287 0.86 18.65 27.82
C LEU A 287 -0.25 18.22 28.78
N LYS A 288 -0.85 17.04 28.56
CA LYS A 288 -1.88 16.50 29.45
C LYS A 288 -1.35 16.21 30.86
N VAL A 289 -0.14 15.63 30.97
CA VAL A 289 0.51 15.40 32.27
C VAL A 289 0.80 16.72 33.01
N ASN A 290 1.04 17.79 32.27
CA ASN A 290 1.26 19.13 32.82
C ASN A 290 -0.03 19.92 33.10
N GLY A 291 -1.20 19.25 33.08
CA GLY A 291 -2.47 19.85 33.48
C GLY A 291 -3.23 20.56 32.36
N LEU A 292 -2.94 20.25 31.09
CA LEU A 292 -3.79 20.72 29.99
C LEU A 292 -5.19 20.12 30.12
N GLU A 293 -6.19 20.99 30.25
CA GLU A 293 -7.59 20.58 30.39
C GLU A 293 -8.11 19.92 29.11
N PRO A 294 -9.09 19.00 29.21
CA PRO A 294 -9.64 18.31 28.05
C PRO A 294 -10.21 19.25 26.97
N GLU A 295 -10.80 20.38 27.36
CA GLU A 295 -11.40 21.33 26.41
C GLU A 295 -10.37 22.01 25.49
N ASP A 296 -9.12 22.12 25.97
CA ASP A 296 -8.01 22.75 25.24
C ASP A 296 -7.24 21.75 24.36
N CYS A 297 -7.64 20.48 24.34
CA CYS A 297 -7.02 19.43 23.54
C CYS A 297 -7.45 19.43 22.05
N ASN A 298 -7.69 20.61 21.46
CA ASN A 298 -8.04 20.76 20.04
C ASN A 298 -6.79 21.05 19.18
N PHE A 299 -5.97 20.03 18.99
CA PHE A 299 -4.68 20.18 18.32
C PHE A 299 -4.79 20.18 16.80
N LYS A 300 -4.14 21.15 16.15
CA LYS A 300 -3.90 21.11 14.71
C LYS A 300 -2.64 20.29 14.43
N LEU A 301 -2.84 19.04 14.04
CA LEU A 301 -1.74 18.09 13.80
C LEU A 301 -1.31 18.10 12.33
N VAL A 302 -0.52 19.10 11.94
CA VAL A 302 -0.01 19.22 10.57
C VAL A 302 1.11 18.21 10.33
N PRO A 303 1.01 17.37 9.26
CA PRO A 303 2.05 16.39 8.94
C PRO A 303 3.35 17.06 8.52
N GLY A 304 4.48 16.48 8.91
CA GLY A 304 5.83 16.97 8.58
C GLY A 304 6.28 18.19 9.39
N GLU A 305 5.37 18.89 10.07
CA GLU A 305 5.68 20.05 10.91
C GLU A 305 5.88 19.65 12.38
N THR A 306 6.82 20.33 13.06
CA THR A 306 6.98 20.19 14.51
C THR A 306 5.69 20.63 15.20
N PHE A 307 5.17 19.77 16.09
CA PHE A 307 4.03 20.14 16.91
C PHE A 307 4.41 21.24 17.89
N THR A 308 3.73 22.37 17.77
CA THR A 308 3.85 23.52 18.66
C THR A 308 2.49 23.77 19.32
N PHE A 309 2.51 24.01 20.63
CA PHE A 309 1.33 24.38 21.40
C PHE A 309 1.56 25.76 21.97
N GLU A 310 0.86 26.75 21.42
CA GLU A 310 0.81 28.10 21.96
C GLU A 310 -0.32 28.14 22.97
N HIS A 311 0.01 28.29 24.26
CA HIS A 311 -1.00 28.54 25.29
C HIS A 311 -1.68 29.87 24.94
N PRO A 312 -3.02 29.95 24.87
CA PRO A 312 -3.68 31.24 24.77
C PRO A 312 -3.19 32.08 25.94
N ALA A 313 -2.63 33.26 25.67
CA ALA A 313 -2.17 34.14 26.73
C ALA A 313 -3.31 34.30 27.74
N ILE A 314 -3.05 33.97 29.01
CA ILE A 314 -3.94 34.37 30.09
C ILE A 314 -3.87 35.89 30.09
N ASP A 315 -4.87 36.54 29.51
CA ASP A 315 -5.01 37.99 29.62
C ASP A 315 -5.18 38.28 31.12
N PRO A 316 -4.25 39.03 31.75
CA PRO A 316 -4.14 39.13 33.20
C PRO A 316 -5.29 39.87 33.88
#